data_AF-A0A931Z2I4-F1
#
_entry.id   AF-A0A931Z2I4-F1
#
_cell.length_a   1.000
_cell.length_b   1.000
_cell.length_c   1.000
_cell.angle_alpha   90.00
_cell.angle_beta   90.00
_cell.angle_gamma   90.00
#
_symmetry.space_group_name_H-M   'P 1'
#
loop_
_entity.id
_entity.type
_entity.pdbx_description
1 polymer ?
#
loop_
_entity_poly.entity_id
_entity_poly.type
_entity_poly.pdbx_seq_one_letter_code
_entity_poly.pdbx_strand_id
1 'polypeptide(L)'
;MNQASIRQLRTEFPKVRAMIEREGGVVVTERGQAAYVIKPYTAPRKKGRPEKFDYYARLIKRMPKPISAEASRAMDADRNDR
;
A
#
# COMPACT_ATOMS: atom_id res chain seq x y z
N MET A 1 1.74 23.41 -20.65
CA MET A 1 2.32 23.17 -19.31
C MET A 1 2.19 24.48 -18.56
N ASN A 2 1.20 24.62 -17.67
CA ASN A 2 0.94 25.92 -17.04
C ASN A 2 2.02 26.29 -16.04
N GLN A 3 2.37 27.57 -16.09
CA GLN A 3 3.39 28.16 -15.26
C GLN A 3 2.75 29.25 -14.39
N ALA A 4 3.13 29.27 -13.12
CA ALA A 4 2.78 30.36 -12.20
C ALA A 4 4.07 30.90 -11.58
N SER A 5 4.16 32.19 -11.33
CA SER A 5 5.28 32.74 -10.56
C SER A 5 5.12 32.46 -9.07
N ILE A 6 6.23 32.46 -8.31
CA ILE A 6 6.19 32.40 -6.83
C ILE A 6 5.31 33.52 -6.26
N ARG A 7 5.35 34.71 -6.86
CA ARG A 7 4.51 35.83 -6.42
C ARG A 7 3.03 35.50 -6.57
N GLN A 8 2.61 34.99 -7.73
CA GLN A 8 1.22 34.58 -7.98
C GLN A 8 0.79 33.43 -7.08
N LEU A 9 1.67 32.47 -6.79
CA LEU A 9 1.39 31.42 -5.82
C LEU A 9 1.07 32.00 -4.44
N ARG A 10 1.77 33.07 -4.04
CA ARG A 10 1.58 33.72 -2.73
C ARG A 10 0.37 34.65 -2.70
N THR A 11 0.13 35.43 -3.75
CA THR A 11 -0.94 36.46 -3.77
C THR A 11 -2.27 35.95 -4.28
N GLU A 12 -2.27 34.94 -5.16
CA GLU A 12 -3.45 34.47 -5.88
C GLU A 12 -3.59 32.95 -5.80
N PHE A 13 -3.31 32.40 -4.62
CA PHE A 13 -3.37 30.95 -4.40
C PHE A 13 -4.67 30.29 -4.88
N PRO A 14 -5.89 30.85 -4.69
CA PRO A 14 -7.11 30.22 -5.18
C PRO A 14 -7.12 29.96 -6.70
N LYS A 15 -6.60 30.90 -7.50
CA LYS A 15 -6.50 30.72 -8.96
C LYS A 15 -5.47 29.65 -9.32
N VAL A 16 -4.34 29.64 -8.61
CA VAL A 16 -3.30 28.63 -8.82
C VAL A 16 -3.77 27.24 -8.40
N ARG A 17 -4.54 27.14 -7.32
CA ARG A 17 -5.19 25.90 -6.88
C ARG A 17 -6.16 25.38 -7.95
N ALA A 18 -7.00 26.23 -8.51
CA ALA A 18 -7.92 25.84 -9.59
C ALA A 18 -7.16 25.32 -10.83
N MET A 19 -6.02 25.93 -11.17
CA MET A 19 -5.14 25.42 -12.24
C MET A 19 -4.55 24.05 -11.89
N ILE A 20 -4.08 23.86 -10.66
CA ILE A 20 -3.54 22.57 -10.19
C ILE A 20 -4.61 21.46 -10.25
N GLU A 21 -5.84 21.76 -9.83
CA GLU A 21 -6.95 20.81 -9.87
C GLU A 21 -7.37 20.46 -11.29
N ARG A 22 -7.39 21.44 -12.22
CA ARG A 22 -7.76 21.22 -13.63
C ARG A 22 -6.71 20.45 -14.42
N GLU A 23 -5.43 20.74 -14.20
CA GLU A 23 -4.35 20.26 -15.07
C GLU A 23 -3.46 19.20 -14.42
N GLY A 24 -3.71 18.86 -13.16
CA GLY A 24 -2.96 17.84 -12.43
C GLY A 24 -1.58 18.29 -11.96
N GLY A 25 -1.22 19.56 -12.15
CA GLY A 25 0.01 20.17 -11.62
C GLY A 25 0.39 21.48 -12.31
N VAL A 26 1.22 22.28 -11.64
CA VAL A 26 1.69 23.59 -12.12
C VAL A 26 3.19 23.73 -11.88
N VAL A 27 3.92 24.24 -12.88
CA VAL A 27 5.33 24.59 -12.72
C VAL A 27 5.43 25.99 -12.14
N VAL A 28 6.15 26.13 -11.03
CA VAL A 28 6.36 27.41 -10.39
C VAL A 28 7.70 27.99 -10.81
N THR A 29 7.66 29.23 -11.29
CA THR A 29 8.83 29.97 -11.74
C THR A 29 9.28 31.00 -10.70
N GLU A 30 10.59 31.10 -10.52
CA GLU A 30 11.26 32.14 -9.75
C GLU A 30 12.17 32.93 -10.68
N ARG A 31 11.97 34.25 -10.78
CA ARG A 31 12.76 35.15 -11.66
C ARG A 31 12.86 34.65 -13.11
N GLY A 32 11.79 34.03 -13.63
CA GLY A 32 11.74 33.50 -15.00
C GLY A 32 12.33 32.10 -15.17
N GLN A 33 12.88 31.49 -14.12
CA GLN A 33 13.40 30.12 -14.14
C GLN A 33 12.41 29.16 -13.50
N ALA A 34 12.22 27.98 -14.09
CA ALA A 34 11.41 26.92 -13.48
C ALA A 34 12.14 26.40 -12.22
N ALA A 35 11.53 26.61 -11.05
CA ALA A 35 12.14 26.30 -9.77
C ALA A 35 11.47 25.09 -9.09
N TYR A 36 10.13 24.98 -9.19
CA TYR A 36 9.37 23.94 -8.50
C TYR A 36 8.24 23.38 -9.36
N VAL A 37 7.75 22.20 -8.99
CA VAL A 37 6.52 21.61 -9.55
C VAL A 37 5.57 21.32 -8.41
N ILE A 38 4.38 21.89 -8.47
CA ILE A 38 3.31 21.63 -7.52
C ILE A 38 2.36 20.61 -8.13
N LYS A 39 2.06 19.56 -7.38
CA LYS A 39 1.10 18.52 -7.75
C LYS A 39 0.11 18.28 -6.59
N PRO A 40 -1.13 17.84 -6.89
CA PRO A 40 -2.04 17.39 -5.85
C PRO A 40 -1.40 16.29 -5.01
N TYR A 41 -1.50 16.41 -3.68
CA TYR A 41 -1.02 15.38 -2.79
C TYR A 41 -1.99 14.19 -2.80
N THR A 42 -1.50 13.02 -3.18
CA THR A 42 -2.21 11.75 -3.04
C THR A 42 -1.64 11.01 -1.85
N ALA A 43 -2.44 10.81 -0.80
CA ALA A 43 -2.02 10.02 0.35
C ALA A 43 -1.62 8.61 -0.12
N PRO A 44 -0.48 8.07 0.35
CA PRO A 44 -0.12 6.70 0.04
C PRO A 44 -1.25 5.79 0.53
N ARG A 45 -1.73 4.90 -0.33
CA ARG A 45 -2.72 3.90 0.08
C ARG A 45 -2.13 3.16 1.28
N LYS A 46 -2.81 3.23 2.43
CA LYS A 46 -2.44 2.39 3.58
C LYS A 46 -2.34 0.97 3.06
N LYS A 47 -1.21 0.29 3.32
CA LYS A 47 -1.08 -1.13 2.99
C LYS A 47 -2.35 -1.81 3.52
N GLY A 48 -3.04 -2.52 2.64
CA GLY A 48 -4.27 -3.22 2.99
C GLY A 48 -4.04 -4.09 4.21
N ARG A 49 -5.13 -4.54 4.85
CA ARG A 49 -5.01 -5.56 5.90
C ARG A 49 -4.10 -6.69 5.39
N PRO A 50 -3.16 -7.18 6.20
CA PRO A 50 -2.34 -8.31 5.79
C PRO A 50 -3.28 -9.45 5.35
N GLU A 51 -2.86 -10.18 4.31
CA GLU A 51 -3.61 -11.35 3.88
C GLU A 51 -3.84 -12.28 5.09
N LYS A 52 -5.05 -12.83 5.18
CA LYS A 52 -5.37 -13.78 6.24
C LYS A 52 -4.41 -14.96 6.11
N PHE A 53 -3.79 -15.37 7.22
CA PHE A 53 -2.96 -16.57 7.22
C PHE A 53 -3.80 -17.79 6.85
N ASP A 54 -3.40 -18.50 5.80
CA ASP A 54 -3.93 -19.82 5.51
C ASP A 54 -3.26 -20.86 6.42
N TYR A 55 -3.93 -21.13 7.54
CA TYR A 55 -3.47 -22.11 8.52
C TYR A 55 -3.45 -23.54 7.96
N TYR A 56 -4.34 -23.86 7.03
CA TYR A 56 -4.44 -25.20 6.46
C TYR A 56 -3.28 -25.46 5.49
N ALA A 57 -2.97 -24.50 4.61
CA ALA A 57 -1.78 -24.58 3.75
C ALA A 57 -0.48 -24.64 4.59
N ARG A 58 -0.42 -23.89 5.70
CA ARG A 58 0.73 -23.96 6.63
C ARG A 58 0.85 -25.33 7.29
N LEU A 59 -0.26 -25.96 7.66
CA LEU A 59 -0.28 -27.31 8.24
C LEU A 59 0.22 -28.34 7.22
N ILE A 60 -0.30 -28.31 5.99
CA ILE A 60 0.15 -29.20 4.90
C ILE A 60 1.65 -29.03 4.62
N LYS A 61 2.13 -27.78 4.57
CA LYS A 61 3.56 -27.51 4.37
C LYS A 61 4.42 -28.10 5.49
N ARG A 62 3.94 -28.07 6.73
CA ARG A 62 4.66 -28.60 7.90
C ARG A 62 4.62 -30.13 7.95
N MET A 63 3.52 -30.74 7.53
CA MET A 63 3.32 -32.18 7.53
C MET A 63 2.87 -32.65 6.13
N PRO A 64 3.79 -32.69 5.16
CA PRO A 64 3.46 -33.00 3.76
C PRO A 64 3.10 -34.47 3.54
N LYS A 65 3.53 -35.36 4.45
CA LYS A 65 3.19 -36.78 4.42
C LYS A 65 2.10 -37.05 5.44
N PRO A 66 1.00 -37.72 5.05
CA PRO A 66 0.03 -38.19 6.02
C PRO A 66 0.71 -39.20 6.96
N ILE A 67 0.27 -39.24 8.20
CA ILE A 67 0.70 -40.28 9.14
C ILE A 67 0.27 -41.65 8.59
N SER A 68 1.12 -42.66 8.74
CA SER A 68 0.75 -44.02 8.32
C SER A 68 -0.38 -44.56 9.21
N ALA A 69 -1.18 -45.46 8.66
CA ALA A 69 -2.26 -46.11 9.42
C ALA A 69 -1.74 -46.90 10.64
N GLU A 70 -0.49 -47.37 10.60
CA GLU A 70 0.17 -48.03 11.73
C GLU A 70 0.54 -47.02 12.82
N ALA A 71 1.15 -45.89 12.45
CA ALA A 71 1.52 -44.85 13.39
C ALA A 71 0.29 -44.16 14.02
N SER A 72 -0.81 -44.01 13.26
CA SER A 72 -2.09 -43.55 13.80
C SER A 72 -2.62 -44.51 14.87
N ARG A 73 -2.65 -45.82 14.56
CA ARG A 73 -3.11 -46.85 15.51
C ARG A 73 -2.25 -46.92 16.76
N ALA A 74 -0.94 -46.71 16.64
CA ALA A 74 -0.03 -46.66 17.79
C ALA A 74 -0.29 -45.43 18.69
N MET A 75 -0.59 -44.26 18.11
CA MET A 75 -0.97 -43.06 18.88
C MET A 75 -2.32 -43.22 19.57
N ASP A 76 -3.29 -43.88 18.94
CA ASP A 76 -4.60 -44.15 19.52
C ASP A 76 -4.52 -45.18 20.67
N ALA A 77 -3.57 -46.13 20.61
CA ALA A 77 -3.35 -47.12 21.66
C ALA A 77 -2.70 -46.54 22.93
N ASP A 78 -1.92 -45.46 22.80
CA ASP A 78 -1.25 -44.78 23.93
C ASP A 78 -2.18 -43.75 24.63
N ARG A 79 -3.29 -43.38 23.98
CA ARG A 79 -4.39 -42.62 24.59
C ARG A 79 -5.26 -43.56 25.42
N ASN A 80 -4.81 -43.87 26.63
CA ASN A 80 -5.55 -44.65 27.60
C ASN A 80 -6.73 -43.86 28.24
N ASP A 81 -7.53 -43.16 27.41
CA ASP A 81 -8.68 -42.35 27.82
C ASP A 81 -10.01 -43.14 27.75
N ARG A 82 -10.01 -44.40 28.18
CA ARG A 82 -11.23 -45.22 28.27
C ARG A 82 -11.37 -45.95 29.58
#